data_AF-A0A854CHU8-F1
#
_entry.id   AF-A0A854CHU8-F1
#
_cell.length_a   1.000
_cell.length_b   1.000
_cell.length_c   1.000
_cell.angle_alpha   90.00
_cell.angle_beta   90.00
_cell.angle_gamma   90.00
#
_symmetry.space_group_name_H-M   'P 1'
#
loop_
_entity.id
_entity.type
_entity.pdbx_description
1 polymer ?
#
loop_
_entity_poly.entity_id
_entity_poly.type
_entity_poly.pdbx_seq_one_letter_code
_entity_poly.pdbx_strand_id
1 'polypeptide(L)'
;MACRGCEGKRSNQTLSSLVSGEGALDVQAQSDDVRVQSKEGLKLISANADVALAAGKTLHLAVAGGASVTIEGGNITVACPGTITVQASKKSFVGPVNLGYGLPLFPESVCVECMLKAAANGSPFAALQ
;
A
#
# COMPACT_ATOMS: atom_id res chain seq x y z
N MET A 1 15.53 29.13 -24.49
CA MET A 1 16.07 29.99 -23.40
C MET A 1 17.02 29.11 -22.58
N ALA A 2 18.33 29.20 -22.82
CA ALA A 2 19.31 28.43 -22.04
C ALA A 2 19.72 29.26 -20.82
N CYS A 3 19.21 28.92 -19.65
CA CYS A 3 19.79 29.44 -18.41
C CYS A 3 21.05 28.64 -18.10
N ARG A 4 22.21 29.25 -18.35
CA ARG A 4 23.49 28.85 -17.77
C ARG A 4 23.76 29.66 -16.51
N GLY A 5 24.22 28.96 -15.47
CA GLY A 5 24.76 29.50 -14.21
C GLY A 5 24.16 28.73 -13.02
N CYS A 6 24.89 28.36 -11.97
CA CYS A 6 26.30 28.47 -11.61
C CYS A 6 26.56 27.40 -10.52
N GLU A 7 27.80 26.93 -10.44
CA GLU A 7 28.33 26.20 -9.29
C GLU A 7 28.09 26.94 -7.96
N GLY A 8 28.04 26.14 -6.90
CA GLY A 8 27.75 26.46 -5.51
C GLY A 8 27.97 27.91 -5.04
N LYS A 9 26.86 28.53 -4.59
CA LYS A 9 26.82 29.45 -3.44
C LYS A 9 25.37 29.58 -2.97
N ARG A 10 25.16 29.41 -1.66
CA ARG A 10 23.87 29.57 -0.98
C ARG A 10 23.45 31.04 -1.00
N SER A 11 22.84 31.50 -2.08
CA SER A 11 22.13 32.78 -2.10
C SER A 11 20.67 32.54 -1.76
N ASN A 12 20.18 33.14 -0.67
CA ASN A 12 18.76 33.21 -0.38
C ASN A 12 18.10 34.13 -1.42
N GLN A 13 17.78 33.58 -2.58
CA GLN A 13 17.00 34.24 -3.63
C GLN A 13 15.56 33.80 -3.48
N THR A 14 14.76 34.65 -2.86
CA THR A 14 13.30 34.47 -2.81
C THR A 14 12.73 34.77 -4.19
N LEU A 15 12.46 33.71 -4.96
CA LEU A 15 11.63 33.78 -6.16
C LEU A 15 10.15 33.77 -5.76
N SER A 16 9.48 34.90 -5.95
CA SER A 16 8.08 35.07 -5.55
C SER A 16 7.07 34.48 -6.55
N SER A 17 7.42 34.35 -7.83
CA SER A 17 6.54 33.76 -8.85
C SER A 17 7.30 33.32 -10.09
N LEU A 18 7.03 32.10 -10.57
CA LEU A 18 7.50 31.58 -11.85
C LEU A 18 6.26 31.26 -12.70
N VAL A 19 6.06 32.01 -13.78
CA VAL A 19 4.86 31.90 -14.64
C VAL A 19 5.31 31.88 -16.10
N SER A 20 4.77 30.94 -16.88
CA SER A 20 4.87 30.95 -18.35
C SER A 20 3.55 31.49 -18.91
N GLY A 21 3.62 32.52 -19.75
CA GLY A 21 2.43 33.12 -20.37
C GLY A 21 1.88 32.30 -21.55
N GLU A 22 2.78 31.65 -22.30
CA GLU A 22 2.44 30.77 -23.42
C GLU A 22 3.50 29.68 -23.55
N GLY A 23 3.08 28.44 -23.82
CA GLY A 23 3.97 27.28 -23.91
C GLY A 23 4.24 26.57 -22.57
N ALA A 24 4.97 25.45 -22.64
CA ALA A 24 5.19 24.56 -21.50
C ALA A 24 6.25 25.08 -20.53
N LEU A 25 5.99 24.93 -19.23
CA LEU A 25 7.00 25.07 -18.18
C LEU A 25 7.56 23.68 -17.87
N ASP A 26 8.86 23.51 -18.06
CA ASP A 26 9.55 22.25 -17.82
C ASP A 26 10.65 22.45 -16.77
N VAL A 27 10.66 21.58 -15.77
CA VAL A 27 11.60 21.63 -14.64
C VAL A 27 12.18 20.23 -14.48
N GLN A 28 13.46 20.08 -14.81
CA GLN A 28 14.16 18.80 -14.78
C GLN A 28 15.45 18.91 -13.98
N ALA A 29 15.77 17.84 -13.25
CA ALA A 29 17.08 17.61 -12.68
C ALA A 29 17.65 16.33 -13.29
N GLN A 30 18.73 16.45 -14.06
CA GLN A 30 19.28 15.33 -14.84
C GLN A 30 20.14 14.37 -14.03
N SER A 31 20.73 14.87 -12.93
CA SER A 31 21.70 14.12 -12.13
C SER A 31 21.38 14.14 -10.63
N ASP A 32 20.32 14.84 -10.21
CA ASP A 32 19.99 15.05 -8.80
C ASP A 32 18.47 15.19 -8.61
N ASP A 33 18.04 15.42 -7.37
CA ASP A 33 16.65 15.50 -6.95
C ASP A 33 16.01 16.87 -7.22
N VAL A 34 14.70 16.85 -7.54
CA VAL A 34 13.83 18.03 -7.43
C VAL A 34 13.08 17.96 -6.10
N ARG A 35 13.25 18.98 -5.24
CA ARG A 35 12.53 19.08 -3.95
C ARG A 35 11.60 20.28 -3.93
N VAL A 36 10.30 20.02 -3.76
CA VAL A 36 9.26 21.05 -3.61
C VAL A 36 8.66 20.94 -2.22
N GLN A 37 8.82 21.97 -1.40
CA GLN A 37 8.38 21.99 0.00
C GLN A 37 7.65 23.29 0.29
N SER A 38 6.58 23.21 1.10
CA SER A 38 5.81 24.36 1.57
C SER A 38 5.61 24.25 3.08
N LYS A 39 5.63 25.38 3.78
CA LYS A 39 5.29 25.45 5.21
C LYS A 39 3.77 25.31 5.43
N GLU A 40 2.98 25.73 4.45
CA GLU A 40 1.53 25.72 4.51
C GLU A 40 0.97 24.71 3.49
N GLY A 41 0.11 25.16 2.58
CA GLY A 41 -0.44 24.32 1.52
C GLY A 41 0.51 24.19 0.32
N LEU A 42 0.49 23.01 -0.31
CA LEU A 42 1.00 22.78 -1.66
C LEU A 42 -0.18 22.29 -2.50
N LYS A 43 -0.47 22.99 -3.60
CA LYS A 43 -1.56 22.63 -4.53
C LYS A 43 -0.98 22.39 -5.92
N LEU A 44 -1.29 21.23 -6.49
CA LEU A 44 -1.01 20.87 -7.88
C LEU A 44 -2.35 20.75 -8.59
N ILE A 45 -2.59 21.61 -9.57
CA ILE A 45 -3.89 21.72 -10.24
C ILE A 45 -3.64 21.82 -11.75
N SER A 46 -4.41 21.07 -12.53
CA SER A 46 -4.54 21.24 -13.96
C SER A 46 -5.93 21.81 -14.27
N ALA A 47 -6.00 22.85 -15.09
CA ALA A 47 -7.26 23.52 -15.40
C ALA A 47 -8.13 22.72 -16.38
N ASN A 48 -7.51 22.09 -17.37
CA ASN A 48 -8.20 21.50 -18.51
C ASN A 48 -7.84 20.03 -18.79
N ALA A 49 -6.75 19.52 -18.20
CA ALA A 49 -6.22 18.19 -18.49
C ALA A 49 -5.93 17.41 -17.20
N ASP A 50 -5.33 16.24 -17.32
CA ASP A 50 -4.95 15.42 -16.16
C ASP A 50 -3.66 15.91 -15.48
N VAL A 51 -3.42 15.36 -14.27
CA VAL A 51 -2.16 15.46 -13.54
C VAL A 51 -1.57 14.06 -13.48
N ALA A 52 -0.50 13.82 -14.23
CA ALA A 52 0.21 12.56 -14.25
C ALA A 52 1.44 12.58 -13.32
N LEU A 53 1.54 11.57 -12.45
CA LEU A 53 2.69 11.33 -11.58
C LEU A 53 3.27 9.96 -11.90
N ALA A 54 4.50 9.93 -12.40
CA ALA A 54 5.21 8.70 -12.74
C ALA A 54 6.53 8.61 -11.97
N ALA A 55 6.84 7.42 -11.46
CA ALA A 55 8.08 7.16 -10.74
C ALA A 55 8.68 5.84 -11.22
N GLY A 56 10.01 5.79 -11.35
CA GLY A 56 10.72 4.59 -11.82
C GLY A 56 10.85 3.48 -10.77
N LYS A 57 10.69 3.80 -9.48
CA LYS A 57 10.82 2.84 -8.37
C LYS A 57 9.58 2.84 -7.50
N THR A 58 9.31 3.96 -6.83
CA THR A 58 8.25 4.06 -5.84
C THR A 58 7.52 5.39 -5.95
N LEU A 59 6.19 5.34 -5.87
CA LEU A 59 5.36 6.51 -5.62
C LEU A 59 4.84 6.40 -4.18
N HIS A 60 5.24 7.31 -3.29
CA HIS A 60 4.85 7.28 -1.88
C HIS A 60 4.16 8.59 -1.49
N LEU A 61 2.87 8.51 -1.16
CA LEU A 61 2.09 9.62 -0.62
C LEU A 61 1.83 9.33 0.86
N ALA A 62 2.29 10.21 1.75
CA ALA A 62 2.14 10.05 3.20
C ALA A 62 1.55 11.32 3.81
N VAL A 63 0.79 11.16 4.87
CA VAL A 63 0.41 12.25 5.77
C VAL A 63 1.00 12.03 7.15
N ALA A 64 1.20 13.11 7.90
CA ALA A 64 1.72 13.05 9.27
C ALA A 64 0.84 12.18 10.21
N GLY A 65 -0.45 12.03 9.89
CA GLY A 65 -1.38 11.14 10.62
C GLY A 65 -1.18 9.65 10.37
N GLY A 66 -0.13 9.24 9.65
CA GLY A 66 0.24 7.82 9.46
C GLY A 66 -0.52 7.10 8.35
N ALA A 67 -1.41 7.77 7.62
CA ALA A 67 -1.99 7.21 6.40
C ALA A 67 -1.02 7.38 5.22
N SER A 68 -0.87 6.34 4.41
CA SER A 68 -0.05 6.34 3.21
C SER A 68 -0.64 5.52 2.07
N VAL A 69 -0.26 5.92 0.86
CA VAL A 69 -0.50 5.19 -0.38
C VAL A 69 0.86 5.01 -1.05
N THR A 70 1.26 3.76 -1.23
CA THR A 70 2.55 3.40 -1.84
C THR A 70 2.31 2.54 -3.06
N ILE A 71 2.92 2.91 -4.19
CA ILE A 71 2.94 2.12 -5.43
C ILE A 71 4.38 1.68 -5.66
N GLU A 72 4.62 0.38 -5.60
CA GLU A 72 5.94 -0.24 -5.75
C GLU A 72 5.81 -1.64 -6.32
N GLY A 73 6.71 -2.00 -7.26
CA GLY A 73 6.78 -3.37 -7.78
C GLY A 73 5.48 -3.88 -8.43
N GLY A 74 4.65 -2.98 -8.96
CA GLY A 74 3.34 -3.30 -9.53
C GLY A 74 2.21 -3.48 -8.50
N ASN A 75 2.51 -3.38 -7.21
CA ASN A 75 1.53 -3.45 -6.13
C ASN A 75 1.11 -2.06 -5.64
N ILE A 76 -0.13 -1.96 -5.16
CA ILE A 76 -0.67 -0.77 -4.51
C ILE A 76 -0.93 -1.11 -3.05
N THR A 77 -0.24 -0.43 -2.15
CA THR A 77 -0.38 -0.58 -0.70
C THR A 77 -1.05 0.66 -0.13
N VAL A 78 -2.19 0.48 0.53
CA VAL A 78 -2.89 1.53 1.27
C VAL A 78 -2.79 1.19 2.75
N ALA A 79 -2.04 1.99 3.50
CA ALA A 79 -1.85 1.80 4.94
C ALA A 79 -2.51 2.96 5.69
N CYS A 80 -3.40 2.64 6.62
CA CYS A 80 -4.06 3.63 7.48
C CYS A 80 -4.18 3.05 8.89
N PRO A 81 -3.91 3.81 9.97
CA PRO A 81 -4.12 3.33 11.34
C PRO A 81 -5.59 3.25 11.73
N GLY A 82 -6.46 3.99 11.03
CA GLY A 82 -7.91 3.99 11.26
C GLY A 82 -8.68 3.18 10.23
N THR A 83 -9.95 3.53 10.05
CA THR A 83 -10.86 2.83 9.13
C THR A 83 -10.57 3.17 7.67
N ILE A 84 -10.47 2.16 6.80
CA ILE A 84 -10.45 2.32 5.35
C ILE A 84 -11.90 2.26 4.83
N THR A 85 -12.45 3.41 4.46
CA THR A 85 -13.78 3.49 3.84
C THR A 85 -13.65 3.35 2.33
N VAL A 86 -14.06 2.20 1.79
CA VAL A 86 -14.12 2.00 0.34
C VAL A 86 -15.58 2.18 -0.11
N GLN A 87 -15.84 2.97 -1.15
CA GLN A 87 -17.16 3.08 -1.77
C GLN A 87 -17.10 2.46 -3.17
N ALA A 88 -17.79 1.34 -3.39
CA ALA A 88 -17.84 0.69 -4.71
C ALA A 88 -19.11 -0.16 -4.86
N SER A 89 -19.62 -0.29 -6.09
CA SER A 89 -20.82 -1.06 -6.42
C SER A 89 -20.67 -2.58 -6.25
N LYS A 90 -19.44 -3.10 -6.34
CA LYS A 90 -19.11 -4.50 -6.04
C LYS A 90 -17.82 -4.53 -5.22
N LYS A 91 -17.83 -5.30 -4.13
CA LYS A 91 -16.66 -5.58 -3.29
C LYS A 91 -16.47 -7.09 -3.27
N SER A 92 -15.38 -7.59 -3.84
CA SER A 92 -14.95 -8.97 -3.62
C SER A 92 -13.76 -8.94 -2.69
N PHE A 93 -14.02 -9.16 -1.40
CA PHE A 93 -12.98 -9.50 -0.44
C PHE A 93 -13.01 -11.02 -0.34
N VAL A 94 -12.09 -11.69 -1.03
CA VAL A 94 -11.92 -13.14 -0.87
C VAL A 94 -11.27 -13.34 0.49
N GLY A 95 -12.09 -13.71 1.48
CA GLY A 95 -11.61 -14.07 2.81
C GLY A 95 -10.78 -15.36 2.79
N PRO A 96 -10.09 -15.69 3.88
CA PRO A 96 -9.40 -16.96 3.99
C PRO A 96 -10.40 -18.12 3.85
N VAL A 97 -10.06 -19.11 3.02
CA VAL A 97 -10.82 -20.36 2.89
C VAL A 97 -10.73 -21.13 4.21
N ASN A 98 -11.83 -21.19 4.96
CA ASN A 98 -11.98 -22.09 6.09
C ASN A 98 -12.07 -23.52 5.54
N LEU A 99 -10.96 -24.26 5.56
CA LEU A 99 -10.98 -25.71 5.47
C LEU A 99 -11.50 -26.22 6.81
N GLY A 100 -12.82 -26.45 6.90
CA GLY A 100 -13.42 -27.14 8.03
C GLY A 100 -12.88 -28.55 8.09
N TYR A 101 -11.77 -28.75 8.81
CA TYR A 101 -11.35 -30.09 9.19
C TYR A 101 -12.41 -30.60 10.17
N GLY A 102 -13.21 -31.57 9.73
CA GLY A 102 -14.19 -32.23 10.61
C GLY A 102 -13.44 -32.78 11.82
N LEU A 103 -13.77 -32.27 13.01
CA LEU A 103 -13.28 -32.86 14.24
C LEU A 103 -13.78 -34.30 14.30
N PRO A 104 -12.91 -35.29 14.57
CA PRO A 104 -13.36 -36.66 14.71
C PRO A 104 -14.38 -36.72 15.85
N LEU A 105 -15.51 -37.38 15.60
CA LEU A 105 -16.56 -37.56 16.59
C LEU A 105 -16.02 -38.45 17.71
N PHE A 106 -16.04 -37.92 18.93
CA PHE A 106 -15.68 -38.69 20.13
C PHE A 106 -16.84 -39.62 20.50
N PRO A 107 -16.56 -40.89 20.83
CA PRO A 107 -17.59 -41.83 21.26
C PRO A 107 -18.14 -41.44 22.64
N GLU A 108 -19.47 -41.35 22.75
CA GLU A 108 -20.16 -41.09 24.03
C GLU A 108 -20.05 -42.27 25.02
N SER A 109 -19.72 -43.46 24.52
CA SER A 109 -19.45 -44.64 25.33
C SER A 109 -18.20 -45.36 24.84
N VAL A 110 -17.24 -45.57 25.75
CA VAL A 110 -15.98 -46.24 25.44
C VAL A 110 -16.24 -47.75 25.37
N CYS A 111 -16.34 -48.28 24.15
CA CYS A 111 -16.33 -49.72 23.91
C CYS A 111 -14.92 -50.30 24.17
N VAL A 112 -14.84 -51.43 24.87
CA VAL A 112 -13.56 -52.13 25.16
C VAL A 112 -12.86 -52.52 23.86
N GLU A 113 -13.62 -52.97 22.86
CA GLU A 113 -13.11 -53.25 21.52
C GLU A 113 -12.54 -52.00 20.83
N CYS A 114 -13.09 -50.81 21.10
CA CYS A 114 -12.65 -49.55 20.50
C CYS A 114 -11.34 -49.07 21.12
N MET A 115 -11.14 -49.28 22.43
CA MET A 115 -9.86 -49.03 23.10
C MET A 115 -8.76 -49.99 22.62
N LEU A 116 -9.09 -51.27 22.44
CA LEU A 116 -8.13 -52.26 21.93
C LEU A 116 -7.71 -51.95 20.48
N LYS A 117 -8.64 -51.54 19.62
CA LYS A 117 -8.34 -51.10 18.25
C LYS A 117 -7.52 -49.81 18.21
N ALA A 118 -7.81 -48.85 19.10
CA ALA A 118 -7.03 -47.62 19.21
C ALA A 118 -5.60 -47.89 19.71
N ALA A 119 -5.43 -48.78 20.69
CA ALA A 119 -4.12 -49.20 21.18
C ALA A 119 -3.30 -49.92 20.12
N ALA A 120 -3.93 -50.80 19.33
CA ALA A 120 -3.27 -51.48 18.21
C ALA A 120 -2.85 -50.51 17.08
N ASN A 121 -3.67 -49.48 16.82
CA ASN A 121 -3.40 -48.45 15.82
C ASN A 121 -2.53 -47.29 16.34
N GLY A 122 -2.12 -47.31 17.62
CA GLY A 122 -1.33 -46.25 18.24
C GLY A 122 -2.04 -44.89 18.31
N SER A 123 -3.38 -44.87 18.20
CA SER A 123 -4.14 -43.63 18.20
C SER A 123 -4.49 -43.21 19.64
N PRO A 124 -4.26 -41.94 20.04
CA PRO A 124 -4.53 -41.45 21.40
C PRO A 124 -6.03 -41.39 21.75
N PHE A 125 -6.91 -41.53 20.75
CA PHE A 125 -8.36 -41.52 20.93
C PHE A 125 -8.99 -42.71 20.20
N ALA A 126 -10.05 -43.27 20.77
CA ALA A 126 -10.94 -44.19 20.08
C ALA A 126 -11.91 -43.36 19.25
N ALA A 127 -11.73 -43.29 17.92
CA ALA A 127 -12.67 -42.63 17.03
C ALA A 127 -13.73 -43.64 16.57
N LEU A 128 -15.00 -43.24 16.55
CA LEU A 128 -16.04 -43.94 15.79
C LEU A 128 -15.83 -43.57 14.32
N GLN A 129 -15.45 -44.55 13.51
CA GLN A 129 -15.36 -44.40 12.06
C GLN A 129 -16.69 -44.75 11.41
#